data_AF-A0A4R5EJ39-F1
#
_entry.id   AF-A0A4R5EJ39-F1
#
_cell.length_a   1.000
_cell.length_b   1.000
_cell.length_c   1.000
_cell.angle_alpha   90.00
_cell.angle_beta   90.00
_cell.angle_gamma   90.00
#
_symmetry.space_group_name_H-M   'P 1'
#
loop_
_entity.id
_entity.type
_entity.pdbx_description
1 polymer ?
#
loop_
_entity_poly.entity_id
_entity_poly.type
_entity_poly.pdbx_seq_one_letter_code
_entity_poly.pdbx_strand_id
1 'polypeptide(L)'
;MLQSNKLNLVGELHSESDSRRDAEKRFCLATINDPGYWVEHEFPDAYEGNLSNLPGVPEADLMEYRSTHGVALAIKEFDKLGDQAVGVSATRAGDAPAALGEFHTKVVDLLRYTLRVKNSWRPSRTTEVNLAVKAVYDHVVAATQAYRDAHQNASVQDQLTALRDFANSRIILRDMVPTLAKAVGATLTDDRDATELANYMRRQRSAFMAVGAVSSGLVGVWKVGDGHIADLKNGTAKVDVRRINVVTRQEFNTEFQGWQGN
;
A
#
# COMPACT_ATOMS: atom_id res chain seq x y z
N MET A 1 12.84 -18.77 12.95
CA MET A 1 12.92 -20.05 12.22
C MET A 1 11.60 -20.41 11.60
N LEU A 2 11.64 -20.73 10.31
CA LEU A 2 10.50 -21.29 9.58
C LEU A 2 10.08 -22.63 10.23
N GLN A 3 8.77 -22.89 10.25
CA GLN A 3 8.17 -24.10 10.83
C GLN A 3 7.54 -24.94 9.73
N SER A 4 7.92 -26.22 9.64
CA SER A 4 7.52 -27.13 8.55
C SER A 4 6.08 -27.60 8.59
N ASN A 5 5.39 -27.42 9.71
CA ASN A 5 4.01 -27.86 9.91
C ASN A 5 3.03 -26.68 10.07
N LYS A 6 3.42 -25.47 9.66
CA LYS A 6 2.60 -24.28 9.76
C LYS A 6 2.70 -23.41 8.50
N LEU A 7 1.71 -22.55 8.34
CA LEU A 7 1.87 -21.37 7.49
C LEU A 7 2.80 -20.37 8.16
N ASN A 8 3.87 -20.01 7.46
CA ASN A 8 4.83 -19.00 7.87
C ASN A 8 4.44 -17.66 7.21
N LEU A 9 3.85 -16.73 7.97
CA LEU A 9 3.69 -15.35 7.52
C LEU A 9 5.01 -14.63 7.69
N VAL A 10 5.63 -14.28 6.56
CA VAL A 10 6.98 -13.75 6.51
C VAL A 10 6.95 -12.31 6.01
N GLY A 11 7.48 -11.39 6.83
CA GLY A 11 7.67 -9.99 6.45
C GLY A 11 8.60 -9.82 5.25
N GLU A 12 8.28 -8.86 4.39
CA GLU A 12 9.13 -8.50 3.26
C GLU A 12 9.13 -7.00 2.96
N LEU A 13 10.19 -6.59 2.27
CA LEU A 13 10.18 -5.40 1.43
C LEU A 13 10.05 -5.91 0.00
N HIS A 14 8.95 -5.58 -0.69
CA HIS A 14 8.67 -6.16 -2.01
C HIS A 14 9.83 -5.99 -3.01
N SER A 15 10.42 -4.80 -3.10
CA SER A 15 11.56 -4.54 -3.99
C SER A 15 12.79 -5.40 -3.70
N GLU A 16 13.02 -5.75 -2.43
CA GLU A 16 14.09 -6.65 -2.01
C GLU A 16 13.79 -8.07 -2.46
N SER A 17 12.62 -8.60 -2.08
CA SER A 17 12.24 -9.98 -2.36
C SER A 17 11.97 -10.24 -3.85
N ASP A 18 11.51 -9.27 -4.64
CA ASP A 18 11.29 -9.41 -6.08
C ASP A 18 12.58 -9.78 -6.83
N SER A 19 13.71 -9.15 -6.46
CA SER A 19 15.00 -9.40 -7.10
C SER A 19 15.64 -10.75 -6.77
N ARG A 20 15.16 -11.44 -5.72
CA ARG A 20 15.73 -12.72 -5.24
C ARG A 20 14.67 -13.79 -5.02
N ARG A 21 13.48 -13.62 -5.61
CA ARG A 21 12.29 -14.44 -5.37
C ARG A 21 12.54 -15.93 -5.58
N ASP A 22 13.23 -16.27 -6.66
CA ASP A 22 13.54 -17.67 -7.00
C ASP A 22 14.53 -18.31 -6.01
N ALA A 23 15.46 -17.53 -5.46
CA ALA A 23 16.35 -18.00 -4.42
C ALA A 23 15.59 -18.20 -3.09
N GLU A 24 14.70 -17.28 -2.72
CA GLU A 24 13.84 -17.43 -1.54
C GLU A 24 12.96 -18.69 -1.64
N LYS A 25 12.36 -18.96 -2.81
CA LYS A 25 11.56 -20.18 -3.05
C LYS A 25 12.37 -21.46 -2.81
N ARG A 26 13.58 -21.53 -3.35
CA ARG A 26 14.50 -22.68 -3.13
C ARG A 26 14.90 -22.83 -1.67
N PHE A 27 15.20 -21.72 -0.99
CA PHE A 27 15.48 -21.72 0.44
C PHE A 27 14.30 -22.25 1.26
N CYS A 28 13.10 -21.77 1.00
CA CYS A 28 11.89 -22.20 1.72
C CYS A 28 11.66 -23.70 1.48
N LEU A 29 11.72 -24.16 0.23
CA LEU A 29 11.59 -25.57 -0.11
C LEU A 29 12.63 -26.43 0.63
N ALA A 30 13.89 -26.01 0.66
CA ALA A 30 14.95 -26.72 1.36
C ALA A 30 14.77 -26.74 2.89
N THR A 31 14.20 -25.66 3.47
CA THR A 31 14.10 -25.47 4.92
C THR A 31 12.90 -26.18 5.53
N ILE A 32 11.74 -26.10 4.87
CA ILE A 32 10.49 -26.65 5.41
C ILE A 32 9.96 -27.86 4.64
N ASN A 33 10.62 -28.26 3.55
CA ASN A 33 10.23 -29.37 2.68
C ASN A 33 8.79 -29.24 2.15
N ASP A 34 8.37 -28.01 1.87
CA ASP A 34 7.05 -27.68 1.34
C ASP A 34 7.21 -26.70 0.16
N PRO A 35 6.57 -26.95 -1.00
CA PRO A 35 6.67 -26.06 -2.16
C PRO A 35 5.78 -24.81 -2.06
N GLY A 36 4.92 -24.72 -1.04
CA GLY A 36 4.01 -23.63 -0.77
C GLY A 36 4.76 -22.32 -0.54
N TYR A 37 4.68 -21.43 -1.53
CA TYR A 37 5.23 -20.09 -1.48
C TYR A 37 4.27 -19.14 -2.17
N TRP A 38 3.74 -18.17 -1.43
CA TRP A 38 2.77 -17.20 -1.92
C TRP A 38 3.25 -15.78 -1.65
N VAL A 39 3.01 -14.86 -2.59
CA VAL A 39 2.99 -13.41 -2.27
C VAL A 39 1.57 -12.93 -1.96
N GLU A 40 1.43 -11.70 -1.49
CA GLU A 40 0.15 -11.16 -0.98
C GLU A 40 -1.06 -11.39 -1.91
N HIS A 41 -0.89 -11.29 -3.22
CA HIS A 41 -1.97 -11.46 -4.20
C HIS A 41 -2.12 -12.89 -4.75
N GLU A 42 -1.16 -13.78 -4.45
CA GLU A 42 -1.18 -15.20 -4.87
C GLU A 42 -1.75 -16.12 -3.78
N PHE A 43 -1.76 -15.66 -2.52
CA PHE A 43 -2.29 -16.47 -1.44
C PHE A 43 -3.77 -16.79 -1.74
N PRO A 44 -4.18 -18.07 -1.65
CA PRO A 44 -5.54 -18.47 -1.96
C PRO A 44 -6.50 -17.58 -1.19
N ASP A 45 -7.38 -16.91 -1.92
CA ASP A 45 -8.41 -16.10 -1.30
C ASP A 45 -9.29 -17.10 -0.55
N ALA A 46 -9.09 -17.23 0.77
CA ALA A 46 -9.88 -18.11 1.64
C ALA A 46 -11.37 -17.69 1.70
N TYR A 47 -11.75 -16.77 0.82
CA TYR A 47 -12.87 -15.87 0.84
C TYR A 47 -13.62 -15.86 -0.49
N GLU A 48 -13.28 -16.75 -1.45
CA GLU A 48 -14.08 -17.05 -2.65
C GLU A 48 -15.48 -17.55 -2.24
N GLY A 49 -16.35 -16.63 -1.86
CA GLY A 49 -17.80 -16.83 -1.78
C GLY A 49 -18.47 -16.61 -0.43
N ASN A 50 -17.78 -16.64 0.73
CA ASN A 50 -18.49 -16.48 2.00
C ASN A 50 -17.71 -15.85 3.18
N LEU A 51 -17.69 -14.51 3.21
CA LEU A 51 -17.17 -13.70 4.32
C LEU A 51 -18.02 -13.80 5.60
N SER A 52 -19.26 -14.30 5.52
CA SER A 52 -20.18 -14.40 6.67
C SER A 52 -19.66 -15.30 7.79
N ASN A 53 -18.63 -16.11 7.52
CA ASN A 53 -18.09 -17.08 8.47
C ASN A 53 -16.88 -16.54 9.25
N LEU A 54 -16.51 -15.28 9.08
CA LEU A 54 -15.35 -14.69 9.77
C LEU A 54 -15.79 -13.98 11.05
N PRO A 55 -15.53 -14.56 12.24
CA PRO A 55 -15.88 -13.91 13.49
C PRO A 55 -15.12 -12.58 13.63
N GLY A 56 -15.86 -11.48 13.80
CA GLY A 56 -15.31 -10.16 14.11
C GLY A 56 -14.76 -9.37 12.93
N VAL A 57 -14.98 -9.81 11.68
CA VAL A 57 -14.69 -9.00 10.50
C VAL A 57 -15.99 -8.28 10.08
N PRO A 58 -16.01 -6.94 9.97
CA PRO A 58 -17.17 -6.20 9.45
C PRO A 58 -17.57 -6.67 8.04
N GLU A 59 -18.78 -6.34 7.59
CA GLU A 59 -19.32 -6.70 6.25
C GLU A 59 -18.48 -6.24 5.04
N ALA A 60 -17.44 -5.43 5.27
CA ALA A 60 -16.52 -4.94 4.27
C ALA A 60 -15.69 -6.07 3.63
N ASP A 61 -15.61 -6.08 2.30
CA ASP A 61 -14.77 -7.01 1.56
C ASP A 61 -13.28 -6.60 1.57
N LEU A 62 -12.38 -7.56 1.30
CA LEU A 62 -10.94 -7.29 1.22
C LEU A 62 -10.59 -6.22 0.16
N MET A 63 -11.39 -6.10 -0.90
CA MET A 63 -11.15 -5.13 -1.97
C MET A 63 -11.42 -3.70 -1.47
N GLU A 64 -12.38 -3.48 -0.57
CA GLU A 64 -12.62 -2.20 0.10
C GLU A 64 -11.37 -1.72 0.83
N TYR A 65 -10.81 -2.57 1.70
CA TYR A 65 -9.62 -2.20 2.46
C TYR A 65 -8.40 -2.01 1.57
N ARG A 66 -8.21 -2.86 0.55
CA ARG A 66 -7.08 -2.73 -0.40
C ARG A 66 -7.17 -1.45 -1.21
N SER A 67 -8.33 -1.18 -1.78
CA SER A 67 -8.56 0.00 -2.63
C SER A 67 -8.45 1.29 -1.81
N THR A 68 -9.08 1.33 -0.63
CA THR A 68 -9.05 2.49 0.26
C THR A 68 -7.65 2.74 0.83
N HIS A 69 -6.91 1.69 1.18
CA HIS A 69 -5.50 1.83 1.57
C HIS A 69 -4.66 2.42 0.42
N GLY A 70 -4.86 1.94 -0.82
CA GLY A 70 -4.15 2.43 -1.99
C GLY A 70 -4.37 3.93 -2.25
N VAL A 71 -5.63 4.39 -2.19
CA VAL A 71 -5.93 5.83 -2.35
C VAL A 71 -5.45 6.67 -1.18
N ALA A 72 -5.51 6.17 0.06
CA ALA A 72 -4.99 6.88 1.23
C ALA A 72 -3.47 7.09 1.12
N LEU A 73 -2.73 6.07 0.63
CA LEU A 73 -1.30 6.21 0.32
C LEU A 73 -1.05 7.21 -0.81
N ALA A 74 -1.88 7.22 -1.86
CA ALA A 74 -1.76 8.18 -2.95
C ALA A 74 -1.99 9.63 -2.47
N ILE A 75 -2.99 9.87 -1.61
CA ILE A 75 -3.23 11.19 -0.99
C ILE A 75 -2.02 11.58 -0.14
N LYS A 76 -1.53 10.68 0.72
CA LYS A 76 -0.37 10.93 1.59
C LYS A 76 0.87 11.34 0.79
N GLU A 77 1.22 10.59 -0.26
CA GLU A 77 2.39 10.93 -1.09
C GLU A 77 2.15 12.20 -1.91
N PHE A 78 0.94 12.43 -2.40
CA PHE A 78 0.58 13.69 -3.06
C PHE A 78 0.75 14.88 -2.11
N ASP A 79 0.27 14.76 -0.88
CA ASP A 79 0.34 15.83 0.13
C ASP A 79 1.78 16.23 0.46
N LYS A 80 2.64 15.22 0.66
CA LYS A 80 4.09 15.40 0.83
C LYS A 80 4.75 16.09 -0.36
N LEU A 81 4.34 15.77 -1.60
CA LEU A 81 4.83 16.47 -2.79
C LEU A 81 4.23 17.87 -2.91
N GLY A 82 2.98 18.07 -2.50
CA GLY A 82 2.33 19.37 -2.43
C GLY A 82 3.07 20.33 -1.49
N ASP A 83 3.52 19.87 -0.34
CA ASP A 83 4.38 20.65 0.57
C ASP A 83 5.71 21.05 -0.09
N GLN A 84 6.39 20.12 -0.78
CA GLN A 84 7.62 20.41 -1.53
C GLN A 84 7.36 21.40 -2.68
N ALA A 85 6.22 21.27 -3.37
CA ALA A 85 5.81 22.14 -4.47
C ALA A 85 5.66 23.59 -4.02
N VAL A 86 5.15 23.85 -2.81
CA VAL A 86 5.10 25.21 -2.24
C VAL A 86 6.50 25.84 -2.21
N GLY A 87 7.50 25.11 -1.73
CA GLY A 87 8.88 25.58 -1.68
C GLY A 87 9.48 25.84 -3.07
N VAL A 88 9.37 24.87 -3.97
CA VAL A 88 9.93 24.99 -5.33
C VAL A 88 9.24 26.12 -6.11
N SER A 89 7.92 26.28 -5.98
CA SER A 89 7.15 27.33 -6.67
C SER A 89 7.44 28.76 -6.21
N ALA A 90 8.10 28.92 -5.05
CA ALA A 90 8.59 30.21 -4.55
C ALA A 90 9.97 30.60 -5.10
N THR A 91 10.64 29.69 -5.82
CA THR A 91 11.97 29.94 -6.42
C THR A 91 11.86 30.99 -7.53
N ARG A 92 12.87 31.85 -7.65
CA ARG A 92 12.97 32.80 -8.76
C ARG A 92 13.14 32.04 -10.08
N ALA A 93 12.52 32.52 -11.15
CA ALA A 93 12.52 31.83 -12.44
C ALA A 93 13.93 31.50 -12.97
N GLY A 94 14.93 32.35 -12.74
CA GLY A 94 16.31 32.10 -13.17
C GLY A 94 17.00 30.92 -12.46
N ASP A 95 16.58 30.62 -11.22
CA ASP A 95 17.20 29.60 -10.36
C ASP A 95 16.37 28.29 -10.32
N ALA A 96 15.13 28.34 -10.84
CA ALA A 96 14.17 27.24 -10.80
C ALA A 96 14.47 25.99 -11.66
N PRO A 97 15.22 26.03 -12.79
CA PRO A 97 15.29 24.88 -13.70
C PRO A 97 15.74 23.56 -13.06
N ALA A 98 16.77 23.60 -12.20
CA ALA A 98 17.25 22.39 -11.51
C ALA A 98 16.21 21.82 -10.53
N ALA A 99 15.60 22.70 -9.72
CA ALA A 99 14.59 22.31 -8.74
C ALA A 99 13.31 21.77 -9.42
N LEU A 100 12.89 22.37 -10.54
CA LEU A 100 11.77 21.91 -11.35
C LEU A 100 12.05 20.52 -11.96
N GLY A 101 13.26 20.29 -12.46
CA GLY A 101 13.67 18.99 -12.99
C GLY A 101 13.62 17.87 -11.94
N GLU A 102 14.20 18.10 -10.75
CA GLU A 102 14.15 17.13 -9.65
C GLU A 102 12.71 16.86 -9.20
N PHE A 103 11.91 17.92 -9.05
CA PHE A 103 10.52 17.79 -8.64
C PHE A 103 9.69 17.04 -9.69
N HIS A 104 9.95 17.28 -10.98
CA HIS A 104 9.26 16.59 -12.06
C HIS A 104 9.43 15.07 -12.01
N THR A 105 10.64 14.57 -11.74
CA THR A 105 10.88 13.13 -11.57
C THR A 105 9.97 12.53 -10.48
N LYS A 106 9.83 13.23 -9.34
CA LYS A 106 8.96 12.78 -8.24
C LYS A 106 7.48 12.75 -8.62
N VAL A 107 7.00 13.73 -9.38
CA VAL A 107 5.61 13.75 -9.89
C VAL A 107 5.37 12.61 -10.88
N VAL A 108 6.33 12.33 -11.76
CA VAL A 108 6.25 11.21 -12.71
C VAL A 108 6.17 9.87 -11.96
N ASP A 109 6.96 9.69 -10.89
CA ASP A 109 6.92 8.48 -10.07
C ASP A 109 5.58 8.33 -9.34
N LEU A 110 5.01 9.41 -8.78
CA LEU A 110 3.67 9.40 -8.18
C LEU A 110 2.59 9.03 -9.21
N LEU A 111 2.64 9.61 -10.42
CA LEU A 111 1.68 9.29 -11.48
C LEU A 111 1.79 7.81 -11.88
N ARG A 112 3.01 7.28 -12.08
CA ARG A 112 3.25 5.88 -12.42
C ARG A 112 2.72 4.95 -11.33
N TYR A 113 3.01 5.25 -10.06
CA TYR A 113 2.49 4.52 -8.91
C TYR A 113 0.95 4.52 -8.92
N THR A 114 0.34 5.69 -9.03
CA THR A 114 -1.12 5.88 -8.97
C THR A 114 -1.82 5.12 -10.09
N LEU A 115 -1.33 5.22 -11.33
CA LEU A 115 -1.88 4.49 -12.48
C LEU A 115 -1.74 2.97 -12.29
N ARG A 116 -0.60 2.48 -11.80
CA ARG A 116 -0.42 1.05 -11.52
C ARG A 116 -1.44 0.55 -10.50
N VAL A 117 -1.62 1.27 -9.37
CA VAL A 117 -2.58 0.86 -8.34
C VAL A 117 -4.00 0.94 -8.88
N LYS A 118 -4.37 2.05 -9.56
CA LYS A 118 -5.68 2.24 -10.20
C LYS A 118 -6.01 1.15 -11.21
N ASN A 119 -5.06 0.74 -12.04
CA ASN A 119 -5.28 -0.30 -13.05
C ASN A 119 -5.36 -1.71 -12.45
N SER A 120 -4.79 -1.93 -11.27
CA SER A 120 -4.90 -3.19 -10.52
C SER A 120 -6.13 -3.24 -9.61
N TRP A 121 -6.82 -2.11 -9.43
CA TRP A 121 -7.97 -2.01 -8.56
C TRP A 121 -9.14 -2.83 -9.11
N ARG A 122 -9.75 -3.61 -8.23
CA ARG A 122 -11.01 -4.31 -8.46
C ARG A 122 -12.10 -3.63 -7.63
N PRO A 123 -13.24 -3.25 -8.22
CA PRO A 123 -14.35 -2.70 -7.46
C PRO A 123 -14.78 -3.65 -6.35
N SER A 124 -15.08 -3.08 -5.19
CA SER A 124 -15.73 -3.77 -4.07
C SER A 124 -17.23 -3.96 -4.32
N ARG A 125 -17.92 -4.63 -3.40
CA ARG A 125 -19.38 -4.72 -3.39
C ARG A 125 -20.08 -3.42 -2.99
N THR A 126 -19.37 -2.50 -2.33
CA THR A 126 -19.93 -1.25 -1.81
C THR A 126 -19.77 -0.10 -2.83
N THR A 127 -20.90 0.36 -3.37
CA THR A 127 -20.93 1.43 -4.40
C THR A 127 -20.29 2.72 -3.90
N GLU A 128 -20.55 3.10 -2.65
CA GLU A 128 -20.03 4.32 -2.01
C GLU A 128 -18.50 4.30 -1.93
N VAL A 129 -17.91 3.17 -1.53
CA VAL A 129 -16.45 2.98 -1.50
C VAL A 129 -15.87 3.11 -2.91
N ASN A 130 -16.48 2.47 -3.89
CA ASN A 130 -16.00 2.51 -5.27
C ASN A 130 -16.03 3.93 -5.86
N LEU A 131 -17.09 4.71 -5.59
CA LEU A 131 -17.20 6.09 -6.03
C LEU A 131 -16.15 6.99 -5.36
N ALA A 132 -15.95 6.85 -4.04
CA ALA A 132 -14.97 7.63 -3.30
C ALA A 132 -13.53 7.32 -3.75
N VAL A 133 -13.19 6.04 -3.91
CA VAL A 133 -11.89 5.58 -4.42
C VAL A 133 -11.62 6.13 -5.83
N LYS A 134 -12.61 6.02 -6.73
CA LYS A 134 -12.48 6.52 -8.11
C LYS A 134 -12.25 8.02 -8.13
N ALA A 135 -13.00 8.80 -7.35
CA ALA A 135 -12.87 10.25 -7.28
C ALA A 135 -11.45 10.69 -6.90
N VAL A 136 -10.84 10.02 -5.92
CA VAL A 136 -9.46 10.32 -5.51
C VAL A 136 -8.46 9.97 -6.61
N TYR A 137 -8.55 8.77 -7.20
CA TYR A 137 -7.64 8.41 -8.29
C TYR A 137 -7.76 9.34 -9.49
N ASP A 138 -8.97 9.72 -9.87
CA ASP A 138 -9.19 10.66 -10.97
C ASP A 138 -8.58 12.03 -10.67
N HIS A 139 -8.71 12.52 -9.44
CA HIS A 139 -8.12 13.81 -9.06
C HIS A 139 -6.58 13.77 -9.02
N VAL A 140 -5.99 12.74 -8.41
CA VAL A 140 -4.52 12.58 -8.37
C VAL A 140 -3.95 12.50 -9.79
N VAL A 141 -4.57 11.69 -10.66
CA VAL A 141 -4.14 11.56 -12.06
C VAL A 141 -4.30 12.89 -12.81
N ALA A 142 -5.43 13.57 -12.66
CA ALA A 142 -5.65 14.85 -13.34
C ALA A 142 -4.62 15.91 -12.94
N ALA A 143 -4.38 16.09 -11.63
CA ALA A 143 -3.45 17.10 -11.12
C ALA A 143 -1.99 16.80 -11.50
N THR A 144 -1.56 15.54 -11.37
CA THR A 144 -0.19 15.13 -11.77
C THR A 144 0.04 15.26 -13.28
N GLN A 145 -0.97 14.93 -14.09
CA GLN A 145 -0.89 15.02 -15.54
C GLN A 145 -0.87 16.47 -16.02
N ALA A 146 -1.72 17.33 -15.45
CA ALA A 146 -1.72 18.77 -15.76
C ALA A 146 -0.36 19.42 -15.49
N TYR A 147 0.27 19.13 -14.35
CA TYR A 147 1.63 19.59 -14.07
C TYR A 147 2.66 19.03 -15.07
N ARG A 148 2.61 17.72 -15.35
CA ARG A 148 3.56 17.07 -16.26
C ARG A 148 3.51 17.69 -17.66
N ASP A 149 2.31 17.93 -18.17
CA ASP A 149 2.11 18.48 -19.51
C ASP A 149 2.56 19.94 -19.60
N ALA A 150 2.38 20.74 -18.53
CA ALA A 150 2.95 22.08 -18.41
C ALA A 150 4.48 22.08 -18.33
N HIS A 151 5.08 21.15 -17.59
CA HIS A 151 6.54 21.02 -17.46
C HIS A 151 7.24 20.79 -18.81
N GLN A 152 6.61 20.05 -19.73
CA GLN A 152 7.22 19.70 -21.01
C GLN A 152 7.22 20.84 -22.02
N ASN A 153 6.23 21.73 -21.97
CA ASN A 153 5.91 22.62 -23.08
C ASN A 153 5.85 24.10 -22.72
N ALA A 154 5.86 24.45 -21.42
CA ALA A 154 5.62 25.81 -20.96
C ALA A 154 6.91 26.54 -20.56
N SER A 155 6.83 27.87 -20.48
CA SER A 155 7.92 28.70 -19.96
C SER A 155 8.19 28.38 -18.48
N VAL A 156 9.39 28.67 -17.96
CA VAL A 156 9.71 28.43 -16.54
C VAL A 156 8.68 29.10 -15.60
N GLN A 157 8.20 30.29 -15.96
CA GLN A 157 7.18 30.99 -15.18
C GLN A 157 5.85 30.23 -15.15
N ASP A 158 5.43 29.67 -16.30
CA ASP A 158 4.22 28.87 -16.40
C ASP A 158 4.37 27.53 -15.67
N GLN A 159 5.56 26.93 -15.70
CA GLN A 159 5.86 25.72 -14.93
C GLN A 159 5.74 25.98 -13.42
N LEU A 160 6.25 27.13 -12.94
CA LEU A 160 6.09 27.53 -11.53
C LEU A 160 4.61 27.79 -11.18
N THR A 161 3.82 28.32 -12.11
CA THR A 161 2.36 28.49 -11.91
C THR A 161 1.66 27.13 -11.81
N ALA A 162 1.91 26.22 -12.77
CA ALA A 162 1.35 24.87 -12.74
C ALA A 162 1.75 24.09 -11.47
N LEU A 163 2.95 24.36 -10.94
CA LEU A 163 3.40 23.79 -9.68
C LEU A 163 2.62 24.33 -8.46
N ARG A 164 2.22 25.61 -8.46
CA ARG A 164 1.33 26.16 -7.43
C ARG A 164 -0.06 25.53 -7.50
N ASP A 165 -0.58 25.33 -8.71
CA ASP A 165 -1.86 24.66 -8.91
C ASP A 165 -1.81 23.22 -8.40
N PHE A 166 -0.73 22.49 -8.73
CA PHE A 166 -0.46 21.17 -8.17
C PHE A 166 -0.42 21.18 -6.64
N ALA A 167 0.27 22.14 -6.03
CA ALA A 167 0.32 22.29 -4.57
C ALA A 167 -1.08 22.54 -3.98
N ASN A 168 -1.89 23.39 -4.61
CA ASN A 168 -3.24 23.72 -4.16
C ASN A 168 -4.20 22.53 -4.27
N SER A 169 -4.02 21.62 -5.24
CA SER A 169 -4.79 20.38 -5.35
C SER A 169 -4.72 19.49 -4.10
N ARG A 170 -3.71 19.66 -3.24
CA ARG A 170 -3.63 18.93 -1.97
C ARG A 170 -4.82 19.23 -1.05
N ILE A 171 -5.37 20.45 -1.09
CA ILE A 171 -6.52 20.85 -0.26
C ILE A 171 -7.73 20.02 -0.66
N ILE A 172 -7.98 19.90 -1.96
CA ILE A 172 -9.07 19.11 -2.51
C ILE A 172 -8.93 17.63 -2.10
N LEU A 173 -7.72 17.07 -2.18
CA LEU A 173 -7.48 15.68 -1.78
C LEU A 173 -7.66 15.46 -0.26
N ARG A 174 -7.23 16.39 0.58
CA ARG A 174 -7.49 16.35 2.03
C ARG A 174 -8.98 16.39 2.33
N ASP A 175 -9.73 17.22 1.62
CA ASP A 175 -11.20 17.32 1.75
C ASP A 175 -11.94 16.04 1.28
N MET A 176 -11.28 15.15 0.53
CA MET A 176 -11.84 13.85 0.14
C MET A 176 -11.66 12.76 1.22
N VAL A 177 -10.73 12.93 2.17
CA VAL A 177 -10.45 11.94 3.24
C VAL A 177 -11.67 11.64 4.10
N PRO A 178 -12.48 12.63 4.57
CA PRO A 178 -13.67 12.35 5.37
C PRO A 178 -14.70 11.48 4.63
N THR A 179 -14.85 11.69 3.33
CA THR A 179 -15.79 10.89 2.50
C THR A 179 -15.31 9.45 2.37
N LEU A 180 -14.01 9.24 2.14
CA LEU A 180 -13.40 7.91 2.13
C LEU A 180 -13.55 7.22 3.49
N ALA A 181 -13.19 7.90 4.57
CA ALA A 181 -13.24 7.36 5.92
C ALA A 181 -14.67 6.93 6.29
N LYS A 182 -15.67 7.78 5.99
CA LYS A 182 -17.08 7.44 6.17
C LYS A 182 -17.50 6.22 5.36
N ALA A 183 -17.10 6.13 4.09
CA ALA A 183 -17.49 5.03 3.21
C ALA A 183 -17.02 3.65 3.71
N VAL A 184 -15.90 3.60 4.44
CA VAL A 184 -15.34 2.37 5.03
C VAL A 184 -15.52 2.26 6.53
N GLY A 185 -16.35 3.12 7.13
CA GLY A 185 -16.62 3.13 8.57
C GLY A 185 -15.38 3.40 9.45
N ALA A 186 -14.36 4.09 8.93
CA ALA A 186 -13.21 4.49 9.71
C ALA A 186 -13.52 5.72 10.57
N THR A 187 -13.10 5.67 11.84
CA THR A 187 -13.08 6.83 12.73
C THR A 187 -11.64 7.31 12.84
N LEU A 188 -11.40 8.57 12.46
CA LEU A 188 -10.09 9.22 12.51
C LEU A 188 -10.09 10.29 13.61
N THR A 189 -8.91 10.56 14.15
CA THR A 189 -8.68 11.66 15.10
C THR A 189 -8.68 13.00 14.36
N ASP A 190 -8.03 13.03 13.20
CA ASP A 190 -8.11 14.12 12.22
C ASP A 190 -8.77 13.57 10.95
N ASP A 191 -9.97 14.07 10.63
CA ASP A 191 -10.76 13.59 9.49
C ASP A 191 -10.11 13.91 8.13
N ARG A 192 -9.05 14.72 8.10
CA ARG A 192 -8.25 15.06 6.91
C ARG A 192 -6.90 14.35 6.86
N ASP A 193 -6.54 13.55 7.87
CA ASP A 193 -5.25 12.84 7.91
C ASP A 193 -5.27 11.54 7.09
N ALA A 194 -4.78 11.62 5.86
CA ALA A 194 -4.61 10.47 4.98
C ALA A 194 -3.61 9.43 5.50
N THR A 195 -2.64 9.82 6.32
CA THR A 195 -1.71 8.88 6.97
C THR A 195 -2.43 8.07 8.03
N GLU A 196 -3.29 8.71 8.84
CA GLU A 196 -4.13 8.01 9.81
C GLU A 196 -5.06 7.02 9.12
N LEU A 197 -5.74 7.44 8.04
CA LEU A 197 -6.60 6.58 7.23
C LEU A 197 -5.82 5.40 6.63
N ALA A 198 -4.64 5.64 6.03
CA ALA A 198 -3.81 4.58 5.46
C ALA A 198 -3.40 3.55 6.52
N ASN A 199 -3.00 4.01 7.71
CA ASN A 199 -2.65 3.14 8.82
C ASN A 199 -3.85 2.34 9.33
N TYR A 200 -5.04 2.95 9.43
CA TYR A 200 -6.27 2.24 9.76
C TYR A 200 -6.55 1.15 8.73
N MET A 201 -6.56 1.47 7.43
CA MET A 201 -6.86 0.49 6.38
C MET A 201 -5.84 -0.64 6.34
N ARG A 202 -4.55 -0.33 6.54
CA ARG A 202 -3.50 -1.36 6.64
C ARG A 202 -3.80 -2.32 7.78
N ARG A 203 -4.14 -1.81 8.97
CA ARG A 203 -4.51 -2.62 10.14
C ARG A 203 -5.71 -3.54 9.86
N GLN A 204 -6.74 -3.04 9.17
CA GLN A 204 -7.88 -3.86 8.76
C GLN A 204 -7.47 -4.97 7.80
N ARG A 205 -6.62 -4.67 6.81
CA ARG A 205 -6.03 -5.68 5.91
C ARG A 205 -5.21 -6.71 6.67
N SER A 206 -4.37 -6.28 7.61
CA SER A 206 -3.57 -7.16 8.46
C SER A 206 -4.45 -8.13 9.24
N ALA A 207 -5.55 -7.65 9.84
CA ALA A 207 -6.50 -8.48 10.56
C ALA A 207 -7.16 -9.52 9.64
N PHE A 208 -7.60 -9.08 8.45
CA PHE A 208 -8.19 -9.96 7.44
C PHE A 208 -7.20 -11.03 6.96
N MET A 209 -5.96 -10.66 6.70
CA MET A 209 -4.90 -11.60 6.33
C MET A 209 -4.62 -12.61 7.45
N ALA A 210 -4.61 -12.18 8.70
CA ALA A 210 -4.43 -13.05 9.86
C ALA A 210 -5.52 -14.11 9.96
N VAL A 211 -6.78 -13.70 9.80
CA VAL A 211 -7.93 -14.61 9.80
C VAL A 211 -7.79 -15.63 8.68
N GLY A 212 -7.39 -15.20 7.49
CA GLY A 212 -7.22 -16.05 6.31
C GLY A 212 -6.10 -17.05 6.52
N ALA A 213 -4.98 -16.58 7.03
CA ALA A 213 -3.83 -17.42 7.38
C ALA A 213 -4.23 -18.52 8.37
N VAL A 214 -4.89 -18.15 9.48
CA VAL A 214 -5.31 -19.08 10.54
C VAL A 214 -6.38 -20.07 10.06
N SER A 215 -7.30 -19.62 9.20
CA SER A 215 -8.44 -20.41 8.76
C SER A 215 -8.13 -21.31 7.56
N SER A 216 -7.10 -20.97 6.78
CA SER A 216 -6.75 -21.68 5.55
C SER A 216 -6.34 -23.14 5.76
N GLY A 217 -5.74 -23.47 6.92
CA GLY A 217 -5.13 -24.78 7.15
C GLY A 217 -3.91 -25.07 6.28
N LEU A 218 -3.45 -24.10 5.49
CA LEU A 218 -2.29 -24.24 4.61
C LEU A 218 -0.99 -24.31 5.41
N VAL A 219 0.04 -24.87 4.78
CA VAL A 219 1.43 -24.95 5.25
C VAL A 219 2.32 -24.38 4.17
N GLY A 220 3.42 -23.73 4.52
CA GLY A 220 4.32 -23.09 3.56
C GLY A 220 4.73 -21.69 3.98
N VAL A 221 5.07 -20.84 3.03
CA VAL A 221 5.50 -19.45 3.25
C VAL A 221 4.57 -18.47 2.54
N TRP A 222 3.99 -17.54 3.29
CA TRP A 222 3.24 -16.41 2.73
C TRP A 222 4.01 -15.11 3.00
N LYS A 223 4.52 -14.51 1.93
CA LYS A 223 5.24 -13.24 1.97
C LYS A 223 4.27 -12.07 2.00
N VAL A 224 4.43 -11.23 3.01
CA VAL A 224 3.56 -10.08 3.28
C VAL A 224 4.41 -8.87 3.63
N GLY A 225 3.96 -7.66 3.29
CA GLY A 225 4.69 -6.44 3.64
C GLY A 225 4.97 -6.36 5.15
N ASP A 226 6.16 -5.89 5.53
CA ASP A 226 6.63 -5.88 6.93
C ASP A 226 5.68 -5.14 7.90
N GLY A 227 4.94 -4.15 7.39
CA GLY A 227 3.88 -3.46 8.14
C GLY A 227 2.77 -4.41 8.64
N HIS A 228 2.44 -5.45 7.89
CA HIS A 228 1.48 -6.47 8.33
C HIS A 228 2.02 -7.29 9.50
N ILE A 229 3.30 -7.66 9.48
CA ILE A 229 3.93 -8.37 10.59
C ILE A 229 3.89 -7.53 11.88
N ALA A 230 4.19 -6.24 11.78
CA ALA A 230 4.10 -5.33 12.92
C ALA A 230 2.68 -5.26 13.50
N ASP A 231 1.65 -5.16 12.64
CA ASP A 231 0.24 -5.16 13.05
C ASP A 231 -0.19 -6.49 13.68
N LEU A 232 0.34 -7.63 13.22
CA LEU A 232 0.05 -8.93 13.85
C LEU A 232 0.69 -9.03 15.24
N LYS A 233 1.95 -8.61 15.37
CA LYS A 233 2.69 -8.70 16.64
C LYS A 233 2.16 -7.74 17.71
N ASN A 234 1.58 -6.60 17.33
CA ASN A 234 1.00 -5.65 18.28
C ASN A 234 -0.42 -6.00 18.74
N GLY A 235 -0.99 -7.12 18.28
CA GLY A 235 -2.32 -7.60 18.66
C GLY A 235 -3.48 -6.92 17.93
N THR A 236 -3.23 -6.19 16.84
CA THR A 236 -4.30 -5.62 16.01
C THR A 236 -5.23 -6.72 15.48
N ALA A 237 -4.66 -7.85 15.06
CA ALA A 237 -5.45 -9.00 14.66
C ALA A 237 -5.90 -9.79 15.90
N LYS A 238 -7.21 -9.86 16.13
CA LYS A 238 -7.82 -10.67 17.20
C LYS A 238 -7.93 -12.14 16.80
N VAL A 239 -6.83 -12.74 16.34
CA VAL A 239 -6.79 -14.17 15.95
C VAL A 239 -5.81 -14.94 16.82
N ASP A 240 -6.03 -16.25 16.92
CA ASP A 240 -5.07 -17.14 17.58
C ASP A 240 -3.83 -17.34 16.71
N VAL A 241 -2.88 -16.40 16.84
CA VAL A 241 -1.61 -16.41 16.10
C VAL A 241 -0.75 -17.65 16.39
N ARG A 242 -1.06 -18.46 17.42
CA ARG A 242 -0.35 -19.72 17.69
C ARG A 242 -0.53 -20.74 16.56
N ARG A 243 -1.61 -20.61 15.77
CA ARG A 243 -1.93 -21.47 14.62
C ARG A 243 -1.09 -21.17 13.38
N ILE A 244 -0.38 -20.05 13.36
CA ILE A 244 0.56 -19.66 12.30
C ILE A 244 1.95 -19.42 12.89
N ASN A 245 2.95 -19.26 12.04
CA ASN A 245 4.28 -18.80 12.44
C ASN A 245 4.49 -17.39 11.87
N VAL A 246 4.73 -16.40 12.73
CA VAL A 246 4.93 -15.00 12.31
C VAL A 246 6.42 -14.68 12.34
N VAL A 247 7.00 -14.44 11.18
CA VAL A 247 8.44 -14.22 10.99
C VAL A 247 8.66 -12.81 10.42
N THR A 248 9.52 -12.04 11.07
CA THR A 248 9.90 -10.70 10.59
C THR A 248 10.79 -10.79 9.36
N ARG A 249 10.87 -9.70 8.59
CA ARG A 249 11.83 -9.59 7.49
C ARG A 249 13.27 -9.87 7.94
N GLN A 250 13.68 -9.36 9.11
CA GLN A 250 15.04 -9.53 9.62
C GLN A 250 15.35 -10.99 9.99
N GLU A 251 14.43 -11.67 10.67
CA GLU A 251 14.57 -13.09 11.04
C GLU A 251 14.72 -13.96 9.77
N PHE A 252 13.84 -13.73 8.78
CA PHE A 252 13.91 -14.45 7.50
C PHE A 252 15.22 -14.19 6.74
N ASN A 253 15.64 -12.92 6.65
CA ASN A 253 16.87 -12.54 5.96
C ASN A 253 18.12 -13.17 6.59
N THR A 254 18.15 -13.27 7.92
CA THR A 254 19.26 -13.87 8.65
C THR A 254 19.40 -15.36 8.29
N GLU A 255 18.29 -16.10 8.29
CA GLU A 255 18.29 -17.52 7.93
C GLU A 255 18.59 -17.72 6.44
N PHE A 256 18.03 -16.87 5.57
CA PHE A 256 18.25 -16.92 4.14
C PHE A 256 19.73 -16.69 3.78
N GLN A 257 20.38 -15.69 4.39
CA GLN A 257 21.80 -15.43 4.20
C GLN A 257 22.67 -16.58 4.73
N GLY A 258 22.31 -17.15 5.89
CA GLY A 258 22.98 -18.32 6.44
C GLY A 258 22.90 -19.52 5.49
N TRP A 259 21.76 -19.73 4.83
CA TRP A 259 21.61 -20.78 3.82
C TRP A 259 22.43 -20.52 2.56
N GLN A 260 22.53 -19.27 2.09
CA GLN A 260 23.34 -18.93 0.91
C GLN A 260 24.85 -19.08 1.14
N GLY A 261 25.31 -19.05 2.39
CA GLY A 261 26.72 -19.20 2.76
C GLY A 261 27.19 -20.66 2.93
N ASN A 262 26.28 -21.63 2.88
CA ASN A 262 26.54 -23.07 2.99
C ASN A 262 26.46 -23.76 1.63
#